data_AF-A0A915Q561-F1
#
_entry.id   AF-A0A915Q561-F1
#
_cell.length_a   1.000
_cell.length_b   1.000
_cell.length_c   1.000
_cell.angle_alpha   90.00
_cell.angle_beta   90.00
_cell.angle_gamma   90.00
#
_symmetry.space_group_name_H-M   'P 1'
#
loop_
_entity.id
_entity.type
_entity.pdbx_description
1 polymer ?
#
loop_
_entity_poly.entity_id
_entity_poly.type
_entity_poly.pdbx_seq_one_letter_code
_entity_poly.pdbx_strand_id
1 'polypeptide(L)' 'MECRGGKVYEIQNVQDADQCSEACLAFRCVAVNVFQLGEYQFMCEILATVYGMIPAQGAACYTAI' A
#
# COMPACT_ATOMS: atom_id res chain seq x y z
N MET A 1 -5.65 -9.50 1.51
CA MET A 1 -5.25 -9.65 0.10
C MET A 1 -4.32 -8.50 -0.20
N GLU A 2 -3.17 -8.76 -0.82
CA GLU A 2 -2.29 -7.71 -1.33
C GLU A 2 -2.45 -7.57 -2.84
N CYS A 3 -2.25 -6.37 -3.34
CA CYS A 3 -2.21 -6.09 -4.76
C CYS A 3 -0.86 -6.45 -5.33
N ARG A 4 -0.92 -7.10 -6.49
CA ARG A 4 0.25 -7.42 -7.28
C ARG A 4 0.36 -6.40 -8.40
N GLY A 5 1.46 -5.67 -8.41
CA GLY A 5 1.57 -4.44 -9.19
C GLY A 5 2.99 -3.94 -9.34
N GLY A 6 3.16 -2.90 -10.16
CA GLY A 6 4.42 -2.16 -10.26
C GLY A 6 4.56 -1.19 -9.10
N LYS A 7 5.36 -1.56 -8.08
CA LYS A 7 5.73 -0.66 -6.99
C LYS A 7 6.58 0.50 -7.50
N VAL A 8 6.22 1.71 -7.12
CA VAL A 8 6.97 2.94 -7.43
C VAL A 8 7.55 3.60 -6.20
N TYR A 9 6.96 3.35 -5.02
CA TYR A 9 7.45 3.93 -3.78
C TYR A 9 7.09 3.06 -2.58
N GLU A 10 7.85 3.22 -1.49
CA GLU A 10 7.63 2.55 -0.22
C GLU A 10 7.78 3.56 0.92
N ILE A 11 6.87 3.50 1.89
CA ILE A 11 6.89 4.36 3.08
C ILE A 11 6.89 3.45 4.30
N GLN A 12 7.87 3.65 5.17
CA GLN A 12 8.01 2.89 6.41
C GLN A 12 7.58 3.74 7.61
N ASN A 13 7.22 3.05 8.71
CA ASN A 13 6.81 3.66 9.97
C ASN A 13 5.64 4.65 9.80
N VAL A 14 4.69 4.31 8.93
CA VAL A 14 3.44 5.06 8.79
C VAL A 14 2.60 4.90 10.05
N GLN A 15 2.00 6.01 10.51
CA GLN A 15 1.17 6.01 11.71
C GLN A 15 -0.24 5.46 11.43
N ASP A 16 -0.74 5.71 10.23
CA ASP A 16 -2.08 5.35 9.79
C ASP A 16 -2.10 5.13 8.26
N ALA A 17 -3.21 4.60 7.76
CA ALA A 17 -3.42 4.34 6.34
C ALA A 17 -3.69 5.62 5.52
N ASP A 18 -4.00 6.75 6.17
CA ASP A 18 -4.27 8.01 5.49
C ASP A 18 -2.97 8.58 4.91
N GLN A 19 -1.84 8.45 5.62
CA GLN A 19 -0.51 8.79 5.09
C GLN A 19 -0.19 8.04 3.78
N CYS A 20 -0.63 6.79 3.66
CA CYS A 20 -0.44 5.99 2.47
C CYS A 20 -1.33 6.44 1.31
N SER A 21 -2.55 6.87 1.63
CA SER A 21 -3.52 7.41 0.68
C SER A 21 -3.06 8.77 0.13
N GLU A 22 -2.58 9.67 1.00
CA GLU A 22 -2.02 10.96 0.60
C GLU A 22 -0.78 10.79 -0.29
N ALA A 23 0.12 9.88 0.07
CA ALA A 23 1.27 9.56 -0.77
C ALA A 23 0.86 8.98 -2.12
N CYS A 24 -0.13 8.09 -2.15
CA CYS A 24 -0.66 7.57 -3.41
C CYS A 24 -1.14 8.69 -4.33
N LEU A 25 -1.84 9.69 -3.81
CA LEU A 25 -2.28 10.86 -4.58
C LEU A 25 -1.09 11.65 -5.15
N ALA A 26 -0.04 11.88 -4.34
CA ALA A 26 1.17 12.57 -4.78
C ALA A 26 1.91 11.83 -5.91
N PHE A 27 1.92 10.49 -5.86
CA PHE A 27 2.54 9.63 -6.87
C PHE A 27 1.60 9.24 -8.03
N ARG A 28 0.34 9.71 -8.03
CA ARG A 28 -0.71 9.30 -8.97
C ARG A 28 -0.82 7.77 -9.09
N CYS A 29 -0.82 7.12 -7.93
CA CYS A 29 -0.85 5.67 -7.84
C CYS A 29 -2.26 5.13 -8.15
N VAL A 30 -2.33 3.84 -8.47
CA VAL A 30 -3.61 3.14 -8.72
C VAL A 30 -4.04 2.28 -7.53
N ALA A 31 -3.10 1.89 -6.67
CA ALA A 31 -3.38 1.17 -5.44
C ALA A 31 -2.22 1.26 -4.44
N VAL A 32 -2.52 1.00 -3.18
CA VAL A 32 -1.53 0.84 -2.11
C VAL A 32 -1.69 -0.51 -1.43
N ASN A 33 -0.57 -1.11 -1.04
CA ASN A 33 -0.57 -2.19 -0.06
C ASN A 33 -0.18 -1.62 1.29
N VAL A 34 -0.99 -1.84 2.31
CA VAL A 34 -0.67 -1.52 3.71
C VAL A 34 -0.27 -2.82 4.39
N PHE A 35 0.95 -2.85 4.94
CA PHE A 35 1.52 -3.97 5.67
C PHE A 35 1.60 -3.65 7.15
N GLN A 36 1.13 -4.58 7.99
CA GLN A 36 1.37 -4.54 9.42
C GLN A 36 2.65 -5.34 9.73
N LEU A 37 3.70 -4.63 10.15
CA LEU A 37 5.00 -5.21 10.52
C LEU A 37 5.08 -5.55 12.02
N GLY A 38 4.23 -4.91 12.84
CA GLY A 38 4.12 -5.15 14.27
C GLY A 38 2.83 -4.56 14.85
N GLU A 39 2.67 -4.60 16.17
CA GLU A 39 1.45 -4.12 16.85
C GLU A 39 1.14 -2.64 16.52
N TYR A 40 2.17 -1.82 16.35
CA TYR A 40 2.06 -0.39 16.03
C TYR A 40 2.97 0.05 14.88
N GLN A 41 3.48 -0.91 14.09
CA GLN A 41 4.41 -0.62 13.00
C GLN A 41 3.76 -0.98 11.68
N PHE A 42 3.55 0.04 10.84
CA PHE A 42 2.97 -0.12 9.52
C PHE A 42 3.94 0.36 8.44
N MET A 43 3.79 -0.21 7.25
CA MET A 43 4.49 0.16 6.04
C MET A 43 3.49 0.17 4.89
N CYS A 44 3.72 1.03 3.89
CA CYS A 44 2.93 1.04 2.68
C CYS A 44 3.78 0.96 1.42
N GLU A 45 3.28 0.19 0.45
CA GLU A 45 3.79 0.20 -0.91
C GLU A 45 2.82 0.95 -1.82
N ILE A 46 3.36 1.86 -2.63
CA ILE A 46 2.62 2.65 -3.61
C ILE A 46 2.77 1.98 -4.98
N LEU A 47 1.65 1.61 -5.61
CA LEU A 47 1.63 0.88 -6.88
C LEU A 47 1.12 1.79 -8.00
N ALA A 48 1.89 1.92 -9.08
CA ALA A 48 1.46 2.66 -10.28
C ALA A 48 0.67 1.78 -11.26
N THR A 49 0.74 0.46 -11.11
CA THR A 49 -0.07 -0.50 -11.86
C THR A 49 -0.54 -1.62 -10.94
N VAL A 50 -1.69 -2.23 -11.22
CA VAL A 50 -2.17 -3.45 -10.58
C VAL A 50 -2.59 -4.42 -11.66
N TYR A 51 -2.10 -5.66 -11.57
CA TYR A 51 -2.43 -6.74 -12.52
C TYR A 51 -3.04 -7.97 -11.84
N GLY A 52 -3.24 -7.91 -10.52
CA GLY A 52 -3.94 -8.96 -9.78
C GLY A 52 -3.90 -8.72 -8.28
N MET A 53 -4.48 -9.65 -7.53
CA MET A 53 -4.42 -9.69 -6.08
C MET A 53 -4.02 -11.09 -5.64
N ILE A 54 -3.25 -11.19 -4.57
CA ILE A 54 -2.86 -12.47 -3.98
C ILE A 54 -3.20 -12.53 -2.49
N PRO A 55 -3.46 -13.73 -1.95
CA PRO A 55 -3.60 -13.92 -0.51
C PRO A 55 -2.35 -13.44 0.21
N ALA A 56 -2.52 -12.62 1.24
CA ALA A 56 -1.43 -12.08 2.04
C ALA A 56 -1.78 -12.17 3.52
N GLN A 57 -0.79 -12.46 4.35
CA GLN A 57 -0.90 -12.46 5.81
C GLN A 57 -0.29 -11.15 6.31
N GLY A 58 -1.11 -10.30 6.92
CA GLY A 58 -0.67 -9.00 7.43
C GLY A 58 -0.59 -7.87 6.40
N ALA A 59 -1.22 -8.03 5.23
CA ALA A 59 -1.32 -6.98 4.21
C ALA A 59 -2.73 -6.79 3.66
N ALA A 60 -3.09 -5.54 3.40
CA ALA A 60 -4.34 -5.12 2.79
C ALA A 60 -4.09 -4.21 1.59
N CYS A 61 -4.71 -4.53 0.45
CA CYS A 61 -4.72 -3.67 -0.71
C CYS A 61 -5.91 -2.69 -0.69
N TYR A 62 -5.62 -1.43 -1.00
CA TYR A 62 -6.60 -0.38 -1.23
C TYR A 62 -6.37 0.20 -2.63
N THR A 63 -7.39 0.14 -3.49
CA THR A 63 -7.36 0.79 -4.81
C THR A 63 -7.69 2.28 -4.67
N ALA A 64 -6.94 3.14 -5.35
CA ALA A 64 -7.28 4.55 -5.44
C ALA A 64 -8.56 4.71 -6.29
N ILE A 65 -9.52 5.52 -5.81
CA ILE A 65 -10.78 5.87 -6.51
C ILE A 65 -10.60 7.20 -7.22
#